data_AF-A0A926Z626-F1
#
_entry.id   AF-A0A926Z626-F1
#
_cell.length_a   1.000
_cell.length_b   1.000
_cell.length_c   1.000
_cell.angle_alpha   90.00
_cell.angle_beta   90.00
_cell.angle_gamma   90.00
#
_symmetry.space_group_name_H-M   'P 1'
#
loop_
_entity.id
_entity.type
_entity.pdbx_description
1 polymer ?
#
loop_
_entity_poly.entity_id
_entity_poly.type
_entity_poly.pdbx_seq_one_letter_code
_entity_poly.pdbx_strand_id
1 'polypeptide(L)'
;MLGLVGILASVSLSPIALSQPANFPKKSYRLQTQFTGNERCLDIVNDGDNNQLTMADCGNYSGQLWSIKKAGAYYRLQTQFTGNRKCLDIVNDGDNNQLTMADCGNYSGQFWKIF
;
A
#
# COMPACT_ATOMS: atom_id res chain seq x y z
N MET A 1 -2.75 30.58 56.86
CA MET A 1 -1.79 29.63 56.26
C MET A 1 -2.54 28.80 55.24
N LEU A 2 -1.96 28.61 54.05
CA LEU A 2 -2.57 28.07 52.83
C LEU A 2 -3.22 26.68 52.99
N GLY A 3 -4.24 26.43 52.16
CA GLY A 3 -4.97 25.16 52.06
C GLY A 3 -4.35 24.13 51.10
N LEU A 4 -5.02 22.99 50.96
CA LEU A 4 -4.83 22.05 49.84
C LEU A 4 -6.10 21.21 49.66
N VAL A 5 -6.84 21.50 48.59
CA VAL A 5 -7.91 20.64 48.05
C VAL A 5 -7.22 19.63 47.13
N GLY A 6 -7.29 18.34 47.47
CA GLY A 6 -6.77 17.27 46.63
C GLY A 6 -7.66 17.08 45.40
N ILE A 7 -7.15 17.41 44.22
CA ILE A 7 -7.80 17.14 42.94
C ILE A 7 -7.46 15.70 42.54
N LEU A 8 -8.48 14.83 42.45
CA LEU A 8 -8.37 13.55 41.76
C LEU A 8 -8.37 13.83 40.26
N ALA A 9 -7.20 13.69 39.61
CA ALA A 9 -7.11 13.73 38.16
C ALA A 9 -7.52 12.35 37.61
N SER A 10 -8.66 12.28 36.91
CA SER A 10 -9.03 11.13 36.11
C SER A 10 -8.16 11.08 34.86
N VAL A 11 -7.35 10.03 34.72
CA VAL A 11 -6.60 9.77 33.48
C VAL A 11 -7.55 9.06 32.52
N SER A 12 -8.02 9.74 31.49
CA SER A 12 -8.72 9.09 30.39
C SER A 12 -7.71 8.44 29.45
N LEU A 13 -7.73 7.12 29.36
CA LEU A 13 -7.00 6.38 28.34
C LEU A 13 -7.80 6.50 27.04
N SER A 14 -7.40 7.41 26.15
CA SER A 14 -7.90 7.39 24.77
C SER A 14 -7.34 6.13 24.08
N PRO A 15 -8.16 5.34 23.37
CA PRO A 15 -7.63 4.27 22.54
C PRO A 15 -6.72 4.89 21.48
N ILE A 16 -5.49 4.38 21.37
CA ILE A 16 -4.58 4.73 20.28
C ILE A 16 -5.25 4.21 19.00
N ALA A 17 -5.89 5.09 18.25
CA ALA A 17 -6.30 4.79 16.90
C ALA A 17 -5.02 4.52 16.10
N LEU A 18 -4.85 3.28 15.63
CA LEU A 18 -3.84 2.97 14.62
C LEU A 18 -4.08 3.94 13.46
N SER A 19 -3.16 4.89 13.26
CA SER A 19 -3.28 5.86 12.18
C SER A 19 -3.24 5.09 10.87
N GLN A 20 -4.39 4.81 10.27
CA GLN A 20 -4.44 4.53 8.86
C GLN A 20 -3.77 5.72 8.17
N PRO A 21 -2.77 5.52 7.30
CA PRO A 21 -2.18 6.63 6.56
C PRO A 21 -3.32 7.40 5.92
N ALA A 22 -3.45 8.67 6.32
CA ALA A 22 -4.68 9.47 6.25
C ALA A 22 -5.19 9.80 4.84
N ASN A 23 -4.76 9.07 3.80
CA ASN A 23 -5.13 9.31 2.42
C ASN A 23 -5.05 8.07 1.52
N PHE A 24 -5.28 6.87 2.06
CA PHE A 24 -5.54 5.72 1.18
C PHE A 24 -6.97 5.76 0.64
N PRO A 25 -7.17 5.54 -0.67
CA PRO A 25 -8.50 5.63 -1.25
C PRO A 25 -9.42 4.57 -0.63
N LYS A 26 -10.67 4.97 -0.40
CA LYS A 26 -11.72 4.09 0.13
C LYS A 26 -11.99 2.87 -0.75
N LYS A 27 -11.59 2.92 -2.04
CA LYS A 27 -11.71 1.82 -2.98
C LYS A 27 -10.32 1.23 -3.29
N SER A 28 -10.16 -0.04 -2.94
CA SER A 28 -9.02 -0.87 -3.33
C SER A 28 -9.49 -2.05 -4.18
N TYR A 29 -8.55 -2.62 -4.93
CA TYR A 29 -8.72 -3.79 -5.76
C TYR A 29 -7.76 -4.87 -5.30
N ARG A 30 -8.14 -6.14 -5.48
CA ARG A 30 -7.19 -7.26 -5.47
C ARG A 30 -6.94 -7.65 -6.92
N LEU A 31 -5.67 -7.84 -7.26
CA LEU A 31 -5.26 -8.24 -8.61
C LEU A 31 -5.00 -9.74 -8.61
N GLN A 32 -5.62 -10.44 -9.57
CA GLN A 32 -5.48 -11.88 -9.74
C GLN A 32 -5.12 -12.16 -11.19
N THR A 33 -4.60 -13.36 -11.44
CA THR A 33 -4.34 -13.84 -12.80
C THR A 33 -5.08 -15.14 -13.04
N GLN A 34 -5.45 -15.40 -14.28
CA GLN A 34 -6.06 -16.68 -14.64
C GLN A 34 -5.09 -17.85 -14.41
N PHE A 35 -3.79 -17.62 -14.57
CA PHE A 35 -2.75 -18.64 -14.38
C PHE A 35 -2.70 -19.18 -12.95
N THR A 36 -2.83 -18.31 -11.95
CA THR A 36 -2.78 -18.68 -10.52
C THR A 36 -4.17 -18.92 -9.91
N GLY A 37 -5.24 -18.80 -10.70
CA GLY A 37 -6.61 -18.95 -10.23
C GLY A 37 -7.10 -17.82 -9.32
N ASN A 38 -8.27 -18.04 -8.74
CA ASN A 38 -9.00 -17.08 -7.90
C ASN A 38 -8.60 -17.12 -6.41
N GLU A 39 -7.65 -17.96 -6.03
CA GLU A 39 -7.14 -18.07 -4.65
C GLU A 39 -5.85 -17.29 -4.43
N ARG A 40 -5.23 -16.81 -5.51
CA ARG A 40 -3.96 -16.07 -5.46
C ARG A 40 -4.15 -14.61 -5.83
N CYS A 41 -3.53 -13.74 -5.05
CA CYS A 41 -3.60 -12.29 -5.17
C CYS A 41 -2.19 -11.70 -5.25
N LEU A 42 -2.00 -10.70 -6.12
CA LEU A 42 -0.76 -9.96 -6.21
C LEU A 42 -0.51 -9.20 -4.90
N ASP A 43 0.62 -9.45 -4.29
CA ASP A 43 1.02 -8.97 -2.97
C ASP A 43 2.45 -8.41 -2.99
N ILE A 44 2.78 -7.65 -1.95
CA ILE A 44 4.15 -7.19 -1.68
C ILE A 44 4.75 -8.12 -0.64
N VAL A 45 5.96 -8.60 -0.89
CA VAL A 45 6.72 -9.38 0.09
C VAL A 45 7.13 -8.44 1.25
N ASN A 46 6.75 -8.80 2.48
CA ASN A 46 7.11 -8.06 3.69
C ASN A 46 8.47 -8.54 4.24
N ASP A 47 9.55 -8.21 3.53
CA ASP A 47 10.93 -8.61 3.84
C ASP A 47 11.78 -7.46 4.42
N GLY A 48 11.19 -6.29 4.62
CA GLY A 48 11.86 -5.08 5.10
C GLY A 48 12.21 -4.10 3.98
N ASP A 49 12.58 -4.61 2.80
CA ASP A 49 12.80 -3.79 1.60
C ASP A 49 11.46 -3.46 0.92
N ASN A 50 10.50 -4.38 0.98
CA ASN A 50 9.12 -4.22 0.54
C ASN A 50 9.00 -3.79 -0.94
N ASN A 51 9.95 -4.22 -1.77
CA ASN A 51 10.05 -3.88 -3.19
C ASN A 51 9.73 -5.05 -4.12
N GLN A 52 9.64 -6.27 -3.59
CA GLN A 52 9.34 -7.48 -4.35
C GLN A 52 7.83 -7.78 -4.37
N LEU A 53 7.37 -8.32 -5.50
CA LEU A 53 5.99 -8.76 -5.69
C LEU A 53 5.88 -10.27 -5.69
N THR A 54 4.74 -10.79 -5.24
CA THR A 54 4.44 -12.22 -5.26
C THR A 54 2.95 -12.49 -5.48
N MET A 55 2.61 -13.70 -5.91
CA MET A 55 1.23 -14.20 -5.91
C MET A 55 1.00 -15.03 -4.65
N ALA A 56 0.45 -14.40 -3.61
CA ALA A 56 0.19 -15.02 -2.31
C ALA A 56 -1.27 -15.47 -2.18
N ASP A 57 -1.58 -16.28 -1.17
CA ASP A 57 -2.97 -16.62 -0.85
C ASP A 57 -3.76 -15.33 -0.57
N CYS A 58 -4.94 -15.21 -1.19
CA CYS A 58 -5.77 -14.04 -1.02
C CYS A 58 -6.25 -13.92 0.44
N GLY A 59 -6.10 -12.73 1.01
CA GLY A 59 -6.50 -12.44 2.38
C GLY A 59 -6.68 -10.95 2.63
N ASN A 60 -6.83 -10.58 3.91
CA ASN A 60 -6.92 -9.19 4.33
C ASN A 60 -5.52 -8.60 4.63
N TYR A 61 -4.63 -8.66 3.64
CA TYR A 61 -3.27 -8.16 3.74
C TYR A 61 -3.15 -6.81 3.01
N SER A 62 -2.54 -5.82 3.65
CA SER A 62 -2.44 -4.47 3.10
C SER A 62 -1.59 -4.40 1.81
N GLY A 63 -0.70 -5.38 1.59
CA GLY A 63 0.07 -5.50 0.34
C GLY A 63 -0.77 -5.97 -0.85
N GLN A 64 -1.93 -6.61 -0.60
CA GLN A 64 -2.87 -7.06 -1.63
C GLN A 64 -3.93 -6.02 -1.99
N LEU A 65 -4.01 -4.92 -1.24
CA LEU A 65 -5.01 -3.87 -1.43
C LEU A 65 -4.45 -2.78 -2.35
N TRP A 66 -4.68 -2.95 -3.65
CA TRP A 66 -4.19 -2.07 -4.70
C TRP A 66 -5.11 -0.87 -4.93
N SER A 67 -4.55 0.31 -4.82
CA SER A 67 -5.12 1.53 -5.37
C SER A 67 -4.70 1.70 -6.82
N ILE A 68 -5.68 1.86 -7.71
CA ILE A 68 -5.47 2.13 -9.13
C ILE A 68 -5.99 3.53 -9.43
N LYS A 69 -5.09 4.49 -9.66
CA LYS A 69 -5.42 5.90 -9.87
C LYS A 69 -5.10 6.32 -11.29
N LYS A 70 -6.03 7.04 -11.92
CA LYS A 70 -5.82 7.60 -13.25
C LYS A 70 -4.71 8.65 -13.23
N ALA A 71 -3.80 8.59 -14.20
CA ALA A 71 -2.69 9.50 -14.43
C ALA A 71 -2.60 9.80 -15.93
N GLY A 72 -3.39 10.78 -16.39
CA GLY A 72 -3.57 11.06 -17.82
C GLY A 72 -4.28 9.92 -18.54
N ALA A 73 -3.66 9.39 -19.60
CA ALA A 73 -4.14 8.24 -20.37
C ALA A 73 -3.78 6.88 -19.72
N TYR A 74 -3.03 6.89 -18.62
CA TYR A 74 -2.52 5.72 -17.93
C TYR A 74 -3.04 5.65 -16.50
N TYR A 75 -2.56 4.66 -15.74
CA TYR A 75 -2.85 4.44 -14.34
C TYR A 75 -1.56 4.27 -13.55
N ARG A 76 -1.58 4.73 -12.28
CA ARG A 76 -0.56 4.38 -11.28
C ARG A 76 -1.16 3.41 -10.27
N LEU A 77 -0.37 2.42 -9.91
CA LEU A 77 -0.73 1.37 -8.97
C LEU A 77 0.09 1.51 -7.69
N GLN A 78 -0.58 1.46 -6.55
CA GLN A 78 0.02 1.59 -5.21
C GLN A 78 -0.66 0.60 -4.27
N THR A 79 0.01 0.14 -3.22
CA THR A 79 -0.62 -0.73 -2.21
C THR A 79 -0.80 0.03 -0.89
N GLN A 80 -1.76 -0.40 -0.07
CA GLN A 80 -1.92 0.16 1.28
C GLN A 80 -0.67 -0.02 2.14
N PHE A 81 0.06 -1.11 1.92
CA PHE A 81 1.27 -1.44 2.68
C PHE A 81 2.43 -0.47 2.43
N THR A 82 2.79 -0.23 1.17
CA THR A 82 3.97 0.59 0.83
C THR A 82 3.69 2.10 0.83
N GLY A 83 2.45 2.52 1.07
CA GLY A 83 2.11 3.93 1.12
C GLY A 83 1.90 4.58 -0.25
N ASN A 84 1.51 5.85 -0.23
CA ASN A 84 1.30 6.68 -1.43
C ASN A 84 2.61 7.17 -2.08
N ARG A 85 3.77 6.82 -1.50
CA ARG A 85 5.10 7.19 -1.98
C ARG A 85 5.74 6.14 -2.87
N LYS A 86 5.24 4.91 -2.86
CA LYS A 86 5.72 3.81 -3.70
C LYS A 86 4.70 3.49 -4.79
N CYS A 87 5.19 3.20 -5.98
CA CYS A 87 4.42 2.91 -7.18
C CYS A 87 4.93 1.62 -7.82
N LEU A 88 4.02 0.84 -8.42
CA LEU A 88 4.39 -0.29 -9.25
C LEU A 88 5.19 0.20 -10.47
N ASP A 89 6.35 -0.39 -10.68
CA ASP A 89 7.28 -0.05 -11.73
C ASP A 89 7.80 -1.31 -12.43
N ILE A 90 8.35 -1.14 -13.64
CA ILE A 90 9.18 -2.14 -14.30
C ILE A 90 10.65 -1.83 -14.02
N VAL A 91 11.44 -2.85 -13.70
CA VAL A 91 12.89 -2.70 -13.57
C VAL A 91 13.47 -2.39 -14.96
N ASN A 92 14.22 -1.30 -15.06
CA ASN A 92 14.87 -0.87 -16.31
C ASN A 92 16.32 -1.41 -16.36
N ASP A 93 16.45 -2.73 -16.47
CA ASP A 93 17.72 -3.48 -16.50
C ASP A 93 18.13 -3.93 -17.92
N GLY A 94 17.32 -3.61 -18.93
CA GLY A 94 17.51 -4.04 -20.32
C GLY A 94 16.66 -5.26 -20.70
N ASP A 95 16.31 -6.12 -19.73
CA ASP A 95 15.40 -7.25 -19.94
C ASP A 95 13.93 -6.82 -19.75
N ASN A 96 13.69 -5.84 -18.88
CA ASN A 96 12.39 -5.17 -18.70
C ASN A 96 11.23 -6.15 -18.43
N ASN A 97 11.49 -7.22 -17.68
CA ASN A 97 10.54 -8.29 -17.39
C ASN A 97 10.28 -8.49 -15.89
N GLN A 98 10.87 -7.68 -15.02
CA GLN A 98 10.70 -7.74 -13.57
C GLN A 98 9.93 -6.53 -13.04
N LEU A 99 8.98 -6.78 -12.14
CA LEU A 99 8.24 -5.73 -11.46
C LEU A 99 8.91 -5.36 -10.13
N THR A 100 8.75 -4.11 -9.72
CA THR A 100 9.22 -3.63 -8.41
C THR A 100 8.30 -2.55 -7.84
N MET A 101 8.37 -2.29 -6.53
CA MET A 101 7.81 -1.09 -5.92
C MET A 101 8.91 -0.03 -5.73
N ALA A 102 8.88 1.02 -6.55
CA ALA A 102 9.86 2.11 -6.53
C ALA A 102 9.23 3.42 -6.00
N ASP A 103 10.06 4.41 -5.66
CA ASP A 103 9.54 5.75 -5.33
C ASP A 103 8.75 6.30 -6.52
N CYS A 104 7.56 6.82 -6.23
CA CYS A 104 6.70 7.40 -7.24
C CYS A 104 7.38 8.64 -7.86
N GLY A 105 7.45 8.67 -9.17
CA GLY A 105 8.03 9.77 -9.94
C GLY A 105 7.52 9.77 -11.38
N ASN A 106 8.05 10.67 -12.20
CA ASN A 106 7.70 10.73 -13.63
C ASN A 106 8.55 9.75 -14.44
N TYR A 107 8.49 8.48 -14.07
CA TYR A 107 9.18 7.38 -14.75
C TYR A 107 8.18 6.63 -15.61
N SER A 108 8.51 6.42 -16.89
CA SER A 108 7.59 5.78 -17.86
C SER A 108 7.14 4.38 -17.42
N GLY A 109 8.00 3.64 -16.71
CA GLY A 109 7.69 2.33 -16.15
C GLY A 109 6.58 2.30 -15.09
N GLN A 110 6.22 3.46 -14.53
CA GLN A 110 5.17 3.57 -13.50
C GLN A 110 3.77 3.87 -14.06
N PHE A 111 3.63 4.01 -15.38
CA PHE A 111 2.38 4.37 -16.03
C PHE A 111 1.81 3.18 -16.80
N TRP A 112 0.80 2.55 -16.21
CA TRP A 112 0.21 1.30 -16.69
C TRP A 112 -1.04 1.56 -17.53
N LYS A 113 -1.24 0.77 -18.59
CA LYS A 113 -2.51 0.75 -19.33
C LYS A 113 -3.33 -0.45 -18.87
N ILE A 114 -4.62 -0.22 -18.64
CA ILE A 114 -5.60 -1.25 -18.27
C ILE A 114 -6.72 -1.13 -19.32
N PHE A 115 -7.07 -2.25 -19.96
CA PHE A 115 -8.07 -2.32 -21.04
C PHE A 115 -9.02 -3.49 -20.81
#